data_AF-A0A183AHF6-F1
#
_entry.id   AF-A0A183AHF6-F1
#
_cell.length_a   1.000
_cell.length_b   1.000
_cell.length_c   1.000
_cell.angle_alpha   90.00
_cell.angle_beta   90.00
_cell.angle_gamma   90.00
#
_symmetry.space_group_name_H-M   'P 1'
#
loop_
_entity.id
_entity.type
_entity.pdbx_description
1 polymer ?
#
loop_
_entity_poly.entity_id
_entity_poly.type
_entity_poly.pdbx_seq_one_letter_code
_entity_poly.pdbx_strand_id
1 'polypeptide(L)'
;MGLRGTNENLKDTNALVPLHNYGAATKMLRLAAFSSRLTPTMDYNIRVYVLSDTKDALKHVCSVESRLDGRLLDSTKPFPFRDNGIGLSFRIEDVSPGWRSRLQTRIQEIPFRHIWSGTQMAMLHCAFSLEHVDPAYSSVSCHILVYQENTNTGCQSQHQLLEIMSENAERPNPLFPRSAPGTRSGPYVEDPISTTPIQPFRLPWSVRRRICESMEHSTTRENDWRVLAVQLGMERHIIQLATKNSPTNSLLDLWEAQHRHGQGLEELKYKLINIGRIDCANIIEFETAQIWDKR
;
A
#
# COMPACT_ATOMS: atom_id res chain seq x y z
N MET A 1 58.50 -2.36 -47.25
CA MET A 1 58.67 -1.59 -46.00
C MET A 1 57.31 -1.00 -45.65
N GLY A 2 56.66 -1.20 -44.53
CA GLY A 2 57.02 -1.77 -43.23
C GLY A 2 55.97 -1.24 -42.24
N LEU A 3 55.38 -2.15 -41.47
CA LEU A 3 54.27 -1.96 -40.53
C LEU A 3 54.59 -1.03 -39.33
N ARG A 4 53.55 -0.37 -38.80
CA ARG A 4 53.31 -0.06 -37.36
C ARG A 4 51.83 0.37 -37.22
N GLY A 5 50.97 -0.16 -36.36
CA GLY A 5 51.15 -0.98 -35.16
C GLY A 5 50.75 -0.21 -33.89
N THR A 6 49.50 -0.46 -33.43
CA THR A 6 49.01 -0.57 -32.03
C THR A 6 49.03 0.63 -31.06
N ASN A 7 47.84 1.04 -30.58
CA ASN A 7 47.35 0.89 -29.18
C ASN A 7 46.11 1.78 -28.99
N GLU A 8 44.91 1.21 -28.87
CA GLU A 8 44.29 0.84 -27.58
C GLU A 8 44.27 2.00 -26.55
N ASN A 9 43.10 2.61 -26.40
CA ASN A 9 42.58 2.93 -25.08
C ASN A 9 41.06 2.85 -25.12
N LEU A 10 40.55 1.69 -24.71
CA LEU A 10 39.21 1.56 -24.16
C LEU A 10 39.11 2.53 -22.98
N LYS A 11 38.18 3.48 -23.06
CA LYS A 11 37.51 3.98 -21.86
C LYS A 11 36.07 3.56 -21.93
N ASP A 12 35.80 2.44 -21.27
CA ASP A 12 34.51 2.07 -20.73
C ASP A 12 33.95 3.25 -19.93
N THR A 13 33.14 4.08 -20.57
CA THR A 13 32.10 4.79 -19.87
C THR A 13 30.82 4.05 -20.13
N ASN A 14 30.45 3.19 -19.17
CA ASN A 14 29.09 2.75 -18.88
C ASN A 14 28.21 3.98 -18.57
N ALA A 15 28.06 4.87 -19.55
CA ALA A 15 27.00 5.84 -19.57
C ALA A 15 25.74 5.05 -19.90
N LEU A 16 24.99 4.72 -18.84
CA LEU A 16 23.61 4.27 -18.97
C LEU A 16 22.89 5.29 -19.85
N VAL A 17 22.64 4.91 -21.11
CA VAL A 17 21.76 5.64 -22.00
C VAL A 17 20.43 5.78 -21.25
N PRO A 18 19.90 6.99 -21.03
CA PRO A 18 18.65 7.16 -20.31
C PRO A 18 17.55 6.40 -21.05
N LEU A 19 17.11 5.28 -20.47
CA LEU A 19 15.99 4.50 -20.94
C LEU A 19 14.72 5.36 -20.86
N HIS A 20 14.26 5.83 -22.02
CA HIS A 20 12.89 6.19 -22.35
C HIS A 20 12.18 7.21 -21.44
N ASN A 21 11.23 7.91 -22.05
CA ASN A 21 10.44 9.01 -21.52
C ASN A 21 9.43 8.54 -20.44
N TYR A 22 9.90 7.88 -19.37
CA TYR A 22 9.09 7.61 -18.20
C TYR A 22 8.92 8.92 -17.43
N GLY A 23 7.67 9.36 -17.26
CA GLY A 23 7.37 10.51 -16.40
C GLY A 23 7.96 10.34 -15.00
N ALA A 24 8.10 11.43 -14.26
CA ALA A 24 8.68 11.43 -12.92
C ALA A 24 8.10 10.29 -12.05
N ALA A 25 8.97 9.54 -11.37
CA ALA A 25 8.56 8.45 -10.50
C ALA A 25 7.52 8.95 -9.48
N THR A 26 6.49 8.15 -9.22
CA THR A 26 5.39 8.56 -8.33
C THR A 26 5.20 7.52 -7.23
N LYS A 27 5.11 7.98 -5.99
CA LYS A 27 4.82 7.20 -4.79
C LYS A 27 3.38 7.45 -4.36
N MET A 28 2.58 6.40 -4.24
CA MET A 28 1.22 6.54 -3.71
C MET A 28 1.28 6.67 -2.18
N LEU A 29 0.83 7.82 -1.69
CA LEU A 29 0.66 8.12 -0.28
C LEU A 29 -0.81 8.05 0.11
N ARG A 30 -1.05 8.02 1.42
CA ARG A 30 -2.38 8.11 2.00
C ARG A 30 -2.40 9.18 3.09
N LEU A 31 -3.30 10.14 2.95
CA LEU A 31 -3.52 11.23 3.90
C LEU A 31 -4.63 10.85 4.87
N ALA A 32 -4.42 11.12 6.16
CA ALA A 32 -5.41 10.88 7.19
C ALA A 32 -5.33 11.96 8.27
N ALA A 33 -6.46 12.64 8.54
CA ALA A 33 -6.54 13.68 9.56
C ALA A 33 -7.16 13.13 10.84
N PHE A 34 -6.48 13.35 11.97
CA PHE A 34 -6.97 12.96 13.29
C PHE A 34 -6.98 14.15 14.24
N SER A 35 -7.91 14.16 15.20
CA SER A 35 -7.85 15.05 16.35
C SER A 35 -8.47 14.36 17.54
N SER A 36 -8.01 14.73 18.74
CA SER A 36 -8.70 14.36 19.97
C SER A 36 -10.08 15.03 20.02
N ARG A 37 -10.96 14.52 20.88
CA ARG A 37 -12.28 15.12 21.09
C ARG A 37 -12.15 16.59 21.47
N LEU A 38 -13.08 17.39 20.97
CA LEU A 38 -13.14 18.79 21.33
C LEU A 38 -13.43 18.94 22.83
N THR A 39 -12.60 19.70 23.52
CA THR A 39 -12.79 20.03 24.93
C THR A 39 -12.86 21.55 25.11
N PRO A 40 -13.74 22.08 25.97
CA PRO A 40 -13.97 23.51 26.11
C PRO A 40 -12.79 24.30 26.72
N THR A 41 -11.77 23.62 27.23
CA THR A 41 -10.64 24.23 27.93
C THR A 41 -9.30 24.09 27.20
N MET A 42 -9.29 23.48 26.00
CA MET A 42 -8.06 23.09 25.33
C MET A 42 -8.10 23.43 23.84
N ASP A 43 -6.93 23.76 23.30
CA ASP A 43 -6.74 23.95 21.87
C ASP A 43 -7.12 22.68 21.10
N TYR A 44 -7.80 22.88 19.97
CA TYR A 44 -8.16 21.80 19.07
C TYR A 44 -6.99 21.49 18.13
N ASN A 45 -6.41 20.31 18.26
CA ASN A 45 -5.17 19.92 17.60
C ASN A 45 -5.41 18.87 16.51
N ILE A 46 -5.35 19.30 15.26
CA ILE A 46 -5.54 18.43 14.09
C ILE A 46 -4.18 17.93 13.60
N ARG A 47 -3.98 16.62 13.58
CA ARG A 47 -2.78 15.94 13.07
C ARG A 47 -3.08 15.31 11.72
N VAL A 48 -2.44 15.79 10.66
CA VAL A 48 -2.57 15.27 9.30
C VAL A 48 -1.38 14.38 8.99
N TYR A 49 -1.60 13.07 8.98
CA TYR A 49 -0.59 12.06 8.71
C TYR A 49 -0.36 11.84 7.22
N VAL A 50 0.91 11.63 6.86
CA VAL A 50 1.36 11.26 5.52
C VAL A 50 1.88 9.83 5.55
N LEU A 51 1.07 8.89 5.07
CA LEU A 51 1.33 7.46 5.19
C LEU A 51 1.74 6.87 3.85
N SER A 52 2.49 5.76 3.89
CA SER A 52 2.55 4.85 2.75
C SER A 52 1.15 4.30 2.46
N ASP A 53 0.80 4.13 1.19
CA ASP A 53 -0.51 3.57 0.80
C ASP A 53 -0.58 2.04 1.02
N THR A 54 -0.48 1.63 2.29
CA THR A 54 -0.59 0.23 2.74
C THR A 54 -1.56 0.12 3.90
N LYS A 55 -2.21 -1.04 4.03
CA LYS A 55 -3.15 -1.29 5.13
C LYS A 55 -2.47 -1.24 6.51
N ASP A 56 -1.22 -1.70 6.59
CA ASP A 56 -0.48 -1.79 7.85
C ASP A 56 -0.07 -0.40 8.37
N ALA A 57 0.32 0.51 7.48
CA ALA A 57 0.64 1.90 7.86
C ALA A 57 -0.58 2.60 8.48
N LEU A 58 -1.76 2.44 7.86
CA LEU A 58 -3.00 3.00 8.40
C LEU A 58 -3.38 2.37 9.74
N LYS A 59 -3.30 1.04 9.87
CA LYS A 59 -3.58 0.34 11.14
C LYS A 59 -2.66 0.81 12.28
N HIS A 60 -1.37 1.00 11.99
CA HIS A 60 -0.41 1.49 12.96
C HIS A 60 -0.80 2.87 13.49
N VAL A 61 -1.08 3.83 12.60
CA VAL A 61 -1.49 5.19 13.03
C VAL A 61 -2.82 5.19 13.76
N CYS A 62 -3.79 4.39 13.30
CA CYS A 62 -5.05 4.17 14.01
C CYS A 62 -4.81 3.68 15.45
N SER A 63 -3.87 2.75 15.67
CA SER A 63 -3.51 2.26 17.01
C SER A 63 -2.84 3.34 17.87
N VAL A 64 -1.95 4.15 17.28
CA VAL A 64 -1.32 5.28 17.97
C VAL A 64 -2.36 6.32 18.38
N GLU A 65 -3.22 6.74 17.46
CA GLU A 65 -4.27 7.75 17.72
C GLU A 65 -5.31 7.26 18.73
N SER A 66 -5.64 5.96 18.73
CA SER A 66 -6.53 5.40 19.77
C SER A 66 -5.98 5.61 21.18
N ARG A 67 -4.66 5.60 21.37
CA ARG A 67 -4.01 5.89 22.66
C ARG A 67 -4.02 7.38 23.03
N LEU A 68 -4.25 8.26 22.05
CA LEU A 68 -4.32 9.72 22.19
C LEU A 68 -5.77 10.25 22.17
N ASP A 69 -6.76 9.35 22.32
CA ASP A 69 -8.20 9.62 22.14
C ASP A 69 -8.53 10.28 20.77
N GLY A 70 -7.75 9.93 19.76
CA GLY A 70 -7.79 10.47 18.40
C GLY A 70 -8.93 9.92 17.56
N ARG A 71 -9.78 10.84 17.09
CA ARG A 71 -10.83 10.74 16.07
C ARG A 71 -10.29 10.83 14.66
N LEU A 72 -10.56 9.89 13.75
CA LEU A 72 -10.43 10.17 12.31
C LEU A 72 -11.50 11.21 11.92
N LEU A 73 -11.08 12.31 11.30
CA LEU A 73 -11.94 13.47 11.05
C LEU A 73 -12.58 13.45 9.65
N ASP A 74 -11.90 12.83 8.67
CA ASP A 74 -12.36 12.61 7.30
C ASP A 74 -11.90 11.22 6.82
N SER A 75 -12.55 10.69 5.80
CA SER A 75 -12.07 9.59 4.98
C SER A 75 -10.61 9.78 4.52
N THR A 76 -9.82 8.71 4.55
CA THR A 76 -8.43 8.76 4.09
C THR A 76 -8.37 9.01 2.58
N LYS A 77 -7.52 9.93 2.13
CA LYS A 77 -7.40 10.29 0.71
C LYS A 77 -6.09 9.79 0.10
N PRO A 78 -6.09 9.14 -1.08
CA PRO A 78 -4.86 8.80 -1.78
C PRO A 78 -4.22 10.07 -2.36
N PHE A 79 -2.88 10.15 -2.30
CA PHE A 79 -2.12 11.26 -2.83
C PHE A 79 -0.91 10.75 -3.64
N PRO A 80 -0.92 10.86 -4.98
CA PRO A 80 0.26 10.61 -5.80
C PRO A 80 1.38 11.64 -5.54
N PHE A 81 2.49 11.23 -4.94
CA PHE A 81 3.63 12.10 -4.66
C PHE A 81 4.74 11.89 -5.68
N ARG A 82 5.11 12.94 -6.40
CA ARG A 82 6.04 12.86 -7.54
C ARG A 82 7.47 13.15 -7.12
N ASP A 83 8.41 12.51 -7.82
CA ASP A 83 9.84 12.77 -7.73
C ASP A 83 10.21 14.06 -8.47
N ASN A 84 9.87 15.21 -7.88
CA ASN A 84 10.20 16.54 -8.42
C ASN A 84 11.08 17.36 -7.45
N GLY A 85 11.51 16.77 -6.34
CA GLY A 85 12.31 17.43 -5.31
C GLY A 85 11.55 18.43 -4.42
N ILE A 86 10.26 18.66 -4.65
CA ILE A 86 9.43 19.59 -3.90
C ILE A 86 8.69 18.84 -2.78
N GLY A 87 8.64 19.46 -1.59
CA GLY A 87 7.94 18.93 -0.44
C GLY A 87 6.42 18.94 -0.59
N LEU A 88 5.75 18.39 0.41
CA LEU A 88 4.30 18.41 0.49
C LEU A 88 3.86 19.58 1.35
N SER A 89 3.05 20.47 0.77
CA SER A 89 2.51 21.65 1.43
C SER A 89 1.11 21.41 1.96
N PHE A 90 0.82 21.96 3.13
CA PHE A 90 -0.44 21.87 3.83
C PHE A 90 -0.91 23.27 4.18
N ARG A 91 -2.11 23.62 3.76
CA ARG A 91 -2.71 24.93 4.03
C ARG A 91 -4.05 24.77 4.71
N ILE A 92 -4.26 25.53 5.77
CA ILE A 92 -5.55 25.59 6.44
C ILE A 92 -6.37 26.77 5.91
N GLU A 93 -7.62 26.49 5.56
CA GLU A 93 -8.59 27.43 4.99
C GLU A 93 -9.94 27.27 5.73
N ASP A 94 -10.81 28.27 5.59
CA ASP A 94 -12.20 28.28 6.09
C ASP A 94 -12.38 27.83 7.55
N VAL A 95 -11.52 28.32 8.45
CA VAL A 95 -11.67 28.08 9.89
C VAL A 95 -12.99 28.71 10.37
N SER A 96 -13.83 27.91 11.03
CA SER A 96 -15.14 28.31 11.52
C SER A 96 -15.06 29.51 12.47
N PRO A 97 -16.13 30.34 12.55
CA PRO A 97 -16.21 31.43 13.51
C PRO A 97 -15.96 30.96 14.96
N GLY A 98 -15.34 31.82 15.75
CA GLY A 98 -14.95 31.53 17.13
C GLY A 98 -13.70 30.66 17.29
N TRP A 99 -13.05 30.28 16.19
CA TRP A 99 -11.77 29.57 16.20
C TRP A 99 -10.70 30.33 15.42
N ARG A 100 -9.45 30.20 15.86
CA ARG A 100 -8.30 30.83 15.21
C ARG A 100 -7.12 29.87 15.13
N SER A 101 -6.47 29.78 13.97
CA SER A 101 -5.22 29.03 13.85
C SER A 101 -4.08 29.73 14.58
N ARG A 102 -3.35 28.98 15.43
CA ARG A 102 -2.15 29.45 16.15
C ARG A 102 -0.89 29.44 15.29
N LEU A 103 -0.95 28.89 14.08
CA LEU A 103 0.20 28.84 13.19
C LEU A 103 0.59 30.25 12.73
N GLN A 104 1.87 30.58 12.84
CA GLN A 104 2.41 31.86 12.36
C GLN A 104 2.28 32.00 10.84
N THR A 105 2.41 30.89 10.12
CA THR A 105 2.23 30.80 8.67
C THR A 105 0.97 29.99 8.36
N ARG A 106 0.23 30.37 7.31
CA ARG A 106 -0.93 29.59 6.85
C ARG A 106 -0.56 28.26 6.18
N ILE A 107 0.72 28.07 5.88
CA ILE A 107 1.27 26.93 5.17
C ILE A 107 2.31 26.24 6.06
N GLN A 108 2.21 24.91 6.15
CA GLN A 108 3.26 24.04 6.66
C GLN A 108 3.77 23.16 5.53
N GLU A 109 5.06 22.82 5.55
CA GLU A 109 5.67 21.97 4.53
C GLU A 109 6.41 20.81 5.17
N ILE A 110 6.27 19.63 4.57
CA ILE A 110 7.10 18.47 4.86
C ILE A 110 8.12 18.32 3.72
N PRO A 111 9.43 18.43 4.00
CA PRO A 111 10.47 18.35 2.98
C PRO A 111 10.42 17.06 2.16
N PHE A 112 10.69 17.16 0.86
CA PHE A 112 10.64 16.04 -0.09
C PHE A 112 11.36 14.79 0.43
N ARG A 113 12.59 14.95 0.93
CA ARG A 113 13.43 13.83 1.37
C ARG A 113 12.82 13.04 2.53
N HIS A 114 12.09 13.69 3.44
CA HIS A 114 11.45 12.99 4.57
C HIS A 114 10.35 12.03 4.11
N ILE A 115 9.67 12.38 3.01
CA ILE A 115 8.61 11.56 2.40
C ILE A 115 9.19 10.51 1.46
N TRP A 116 10.14 10.93 0.59
CA TRP A 116 10.68 10.07 -0.47
C TRP A 116 11.52 8.93 0.10
N SER A 117 12.46 9.24 1.00
CA SER A 117 13.43 8.27 1.54
C SER A 117 12.80 7.19 2.45
N GLY A 118 11.58 7.40 2.95
CA GLY A 118 10.81 6.36 3.67
C GLY A 118 11.25 6.08 5.11
N THR A 119 12.43 6.55 5.55
CA THR A 119 13.04 6.18 6.84
C THR A 119 12.27 6.67 8.07
N GLN A 120 11.45 7.72 7.93
CA GLN A 120 10.68 8.33 9.04
C GLN A 120 9.16 8.36 8.79
N MET A 121 8.66 7.64 7.77
CA MET A 121 7.26 7.78 7.34
C MET A 121 6.22 7.27 8.35
N ALA A 122 6.59 6.38 9.29
CA ALA A 122 5.62 5.69 10.14
C ALA A 122 4.78 6.62 11.06
N MET A 123 5.24 7.85 11.31
CA MET A 123 4.53 8.84 12.12
C MET A 123 4.64 10.27 11.58
N LEU A 124 4.98 10.42 10.30
CA LEU A 124 5.17 11.73 9.69
C LEU A 124 3.82 12.46 9.59
N HIS A 125 3.69 13.60 10.25
CA HIS A 125 2.46 14.39 10.25
C HIS A 125 2.75 15.89 10.36
N CYS A 126 1.80 16.70 9.89
CA CYS A 126 1.70 18.12 10.24
C CYS A 126 0.62 18.29 11.31
N ALA A 127 0.82 19.22 12.24
CA ALA A 127 -0.13 19.52 13.29
C ALA A 127 -0.65 20.96 13.17
N PHE A 128 -1.96 21.14 13.22
CA PHE A 128 -2.65 22.43 13.19
C PHE A 128 -3.33 22.64 14.54
N SER A 129 -2.87 23.63 15.30
CA SER A 129 -3.47 24.00 16.58
C SER A 129 -4.45 25.17 16.39
N LEU A 130 -5.70 24.94 16.75
CA LEU A 130 -6.76 25.95 16.74
C LEU A 130 -7.09 26.37 18.17
N GLU A 131 -7.07 27.68 18.41
CA GLU A 131 -7.44 28.31 19.67
C GLU A 131 -8.90 28.73 19.62
N HIS A 132 -9.62 28.48 20.72
CA HIS A 132 -10.99 28.93 20.89
C HIS A 132 -11.00 30.41 21.32
N VAL A 133 -11.54 31.28 20.47
CA VAL A 133 -11.53 32.74 20.68
C VAL A 133 -12.89 33.33 21.01
N ASP A 134 -13.99 32.63 20.69
CA ASP A 134 -15.35 33.09 20.98
C ASP A 134 -16.20 31.96 21.59
N PRO A 135 -16.57 32.08 22.89
CA PRO A 135 -17.42 31.12 23.58
C PRO A 135 -18.81 30.91 22.96
N ALA A 136 -19.29 31.83 22.11
CA ALA A 136 -20.58 31.68 21.42
C ALA A 136 -20.61 30.50 20.43
N TYR A 137 -19.44 30.04 19.97
CA TYR A 137 -19.29 28.95 19.02
C TYR A 137 -18.66 27.73 19.70
N SER A 138 -19.30 26.57 19.63
CA SER A 138 -18.83 25.35 20.30
C SER A 138 -18.38 24.24 19.35
N SER A 139 -18.59 24.40 18.04
CA SER A 139 -18.14 23.47 17.01
C SER A 139 -16.94 24.03 16.25
N VAL A 140 -16.08 23.14 15.76
CA VAL A 140 -14.94 23.50 14.90
C VAL A 140 -15.13 22.90 13.54
N SER A 141 -14.93 23.69 12.49
CA SER A 141 -14.75 23.17 11.13
C SER A 141 -13.64 23.92 10.41
N CYS A 142 -12.93 23.23 9.52
CA CYS A 142 -11.95 23.86 8.63
C CYS A 142 -11.65 22.97 7.43
N HIS A 143 -11.04 23.56 6.41
CA HIS A 143 -10.50 22.85 5.27
C HIS A 143 -8.98 22.77 5.36
N ILE A 144 -8.40 21.59 5.09
CA ILE A 144 -6.96 21.45 4.95
C ILE A 144 -6.65 21.02 3.52
N LEU A 145 -6.06 21.93 2.75
CA LEU A 145 -5.59 21.68 1.40
C LEU A 145 -4.17 21.12 1.45
N VAL A 146 -3.98 19.93 0.90
CA VAL A 146 -2.69 19.27 0.79
C VAL A 146 -2.28 19.22 -0.66
N TYR A 147 -1.13 19.78 -1.03
CA TYR A 147 -0.69 19.87 -2.41
C TYR A 147 0.83 19.76 -2.54
N GLN A 148 1.27 19.28 -3.71
CA GLN A 148 2.68 19.31 -4.11
C GLN A 148 2.79 20.30 -5.26
N GLU A 149 3.58 21.34 -5.07
CA GLU A 149 3.78 22.34 -6.11
C GLU A 149 4.52 21.71 -7.30
N ASN A 150 4.09 22.09 -8.50
CA ASN A 150 4.68 21.60 -9.73
C ASN A 150 5.61 22.65 -10.31
N THR A 151 6.88 22.29 -10.50
CA THR A 151 7.89 23.16 -11.12
C THR A 151 7.69 23.31 -12.63
N ASN A 152 6.95 22.40 -13.28
CA ASN A 152 6.64 22.47 -14.70
C ASN A 152 5.34 23.25 -14.91
N THR A 153 5.46 24.47 -15.45
CA THR A 153 4.44 25.52 -15.63
C THR A 153 3.23 25.16 -16.53
N GLY A 154 2.97 23.88 -16.81
CA GLY A 154 1.87 23.41 -17.66
C GLY A 154 1.02 22.26 -17.13
N CYS A 155 1.40 21.57 -16.04
CA CYS A 155 0.52 20.54 -15.44
C CYS A 155 -0.11 21.08 -14.15
N GLN A 156 -1.42 20.84 -13.99
CA GLN A 156 -2.15 21.25 -12.79
C GLN A 156 -1.46 20.72 -11.52
N SER A 157 -1.25 21.59 -10.54
CA SER A 157 -0.76 21.22 -9.22
C SER A 157 -1.75 20.24 -8.59
N GLN A 158 -1.24 19.06 -8.22
CA GLN A 158 -2.06 18.04 -7.61
C GLN A 158 -2.37 18.42 -6.17
N HIS A 159 -3.64 18.37 -5.80
CA HIS A 159 -4.12 18.74 -4.49
C HIS A 159 -5.20 17.77 -3.99
N GLN A 160 -5.31 17.65 -2.68
CA GLN A 160 -6.37 16.94 -1.97
C GLN A 160 -6.92 17.84 -0.87
N LEU A 161 -8.24 17.86 -0.73
CA LEU A 161 -8.93 18.60 0.31
C LEU A 161 -9.37 17.63 1.42
N LEU A 162 -9.04 17.97 2.66
CA LEU A 162 -9.53 17.29 3.85
C LEU A 162 -10.57 18.19 4.53
N GLU A 163 -11.79 17.69 4.66
CA GLU A 163 -12.91 18.41 5.29
C GLU A 163 -12.96 18.04 6.77
N ILE A 164 -12.66 19.01 7.64
CA ILE A 164 -12.59 18.77 9.08
C ILE A 164 -13.83 19.33 9.74
N MET A 165 -14.52 18.48 10.51
CA MET A 165 -15.66 18.86 11.32
C MET A 165 -15.57 18.19 12.68
N SER A 166 -15.76 18.95 13.75
CA SER A 166 -15.68 18.46 15.13
C SER A 166 -16.97 17.81 15.62
N GLU A 167 -17.97 17.58 14.75
CA GLU A 167 -19.31 17.10 15.14
C GLU A 167 -19.22 16.00 16.20
N ASN A 168 -20.03 16.15 17.26
CA ASN A 168 -20.16 15.19 18.36
C ASN A 168 -20.48 13.80 17.80
N ALA A 169 -19.45 13.00 17.56
CA ALA A 169 -19.54 11.75 16.83
C ALA A 169 -20.21 10.65 17.67
N GLU A 170 -21.52 10.52 17.47
CA GLU A 170 -22.24 9.24 17.46
C GLU A 170 -22.13 8.54 16.09
N ARG A 171 -21.25 8.98 15.17
CA ARG A 171 -20.90 8.13 14.02
C ARG A 171 -20.06 6.96 14.53
N PRO A 172 -20.50 5.70 14.39
CA PRO A 172 -19.65 4.56 14.68
C PRO A 172 -18.44 4.65 13.75
N ASN A 173 -17.23 4.69 14.30
CA ASN A 173 -16.05 4.52 13.48
C ASN A 173 -16.13 3.12 12.85
N PRO A 174 -16.23 2.98 11.51
CA PRO A 174 -16.24 1.65 10.88
C PRO A 174 -14.91 0.90 11.10
N LEU A 175 -13.88 1.59 11.58
CA LEU A 175 -12.58 1.04 11.94
C LEU A 175 -12.46 0.67 13.43
N PHE A 176 -13.40 1.10 14.27
CA PHE A 176 -13.41 0.87 15.72
C PHE A 176 -14.84 0.69 16.24
N PRO A 177 -15.35 -0.54 16.37
CA PRO A 177 -16.57 -0.79 17.12
C PRO A 177 -16.34 -0.36 18.57
N ARG A 178 -17.15 0.58 19.07
CA ARG A 178 -17.10 1.08 20.45
C ARG A 178 -17.54 -0.04 21.39
N SER A 179 -16.62 -0.61 22.16
CA SER A 179 -16.97 -1.41 23.34
C SER A 179 -17.58 -0.46 24.38
N ALA A 180 -18.89 -0.54 24.61
CA ALA A 180 -19.55 0.25 25.64
C ALA A 180 -19.09 -0.21 27.04
N PRO A 181 -18.83 0.71 27.99
CA PRO A 181 -18.51 0.32 29.35
C PRO A 181 -19.81 0.06 30.13
N GLY A 182 -19.97 -1.19 30.58
CA GLY A 182 -20.90 -1.57 31.64
C GLY A 182 -22.25 -2.11 31.16
N THR A 183 -22.36 -3.43 31.04
CA THR A 183 -23.44 -4.24 31.65
C THR A 183 -22.93 -5.69 31.67
N ARG A 184 -22.88 -6.30 32.85
CA ARG A 184 -22.61 -7.72 33.03
C ARG A 184 -23.77 -8.55 32.44
N SER A 185 -23.42 -9.75 31.96
CA SER A 185 -24.27 -10.91 31.68
C SER A 185 -25.23 -10.88 30.47
N GLY A 186 -24.89 -11.69 29.46
CA GLY A 186 -25.76 -12.19 28.39
C GLY A 186 -24.91 -12.97 27.35
N PRO A 187 -25.32 -14.18 26.91
CA PRO A 187 -24.48 -15.04 26.08
C PRO A 187 -24.27 -14.42 24.71
N TYR A 188 -23.00 -14.41 24.30
CA TYR A 188 -22.49 -13.99 23.01
C TYR A 188 -23.30 -14.59 21.86
N VAL A 189 -23.92 -13.73 21.06
CA VAL A 189 -24.19 -14.04 19.65
C VAL A 189 -23.08 -13.33 18.88
N GLU A 190 -22.02 -14.09 18.59
CA GLU A 190 -20.94 -13.65 17.70
C GLU A 190 -21.45 -13.67 16.27
N ASP A 191 -21.66 -12.49 15.67
CA ASP A 191 -21.57 -12.35 14.22
C ASP A 191 -20.08 -12.40 13.82
N PRO A 192 -19.68 -13.27 12.87
CA PRO A 192 -18.29 -13.63 12.71
C PRO A 192 -17.57 -12.61 11.82
N ILE A 193 -16.97 -11.59 12.42
CA ILE A 193 -15.72 -11.06 11.86
C ILE A 193 -14.67 -12.11 12.18
N SER A 194 -14.51 -13.05 11.25
CA SER A 194 -13.51 -14.12 11.28
C SER A 194 -12.13 -13.50 11.49
N THR A 195 -11.71 -13.45 12.75
CA THR A 195 -10.34 -13.23 13.21
C THR A 195 -9.56 -14.54 13.23
N THR A 196 -10.08 -15.59 12.58
CA THR A 196 -9.22 -16.70 12.16
C THR A 196 -8.12 -16.08 11.30
N PRO A 197 -6.83 -16.36 11.56
CA PRO A 197 -5.81 -16.05 10.58
C PRO A 197 -6.24 -16.79 9.33
N ILE A 198 -6.69 -16.06 8.30
CA ILE A 198 -6.90 -16.62 6.97
C ILE A 198 -5.54 -17.19 6.61
N GLN A 199 -5.38 -18.50 6.80
CA GLN A 199 -4.16 -19.15 6.36
C GLN A 199 -4.08 -18.89 4.87
N PRO A 200 -3.02 -18.23 4.39
CA PRO A 200 -2.90 -17.94 2.97
C PRO A 200 -3.01 -19.27 2.25
N PHE A 201 -3.80 -19.30 1.18
CA PHE A 201 -3.93 -20.52 0.38
C PHE A 201 -2.53 -21.01 -0.02
N ARG A 202 -2.27 -22.29 0.21
CA ARG A 202 -1.06 -22.99 -0.24
C ARG A 202 -1.50 -24.20 -1.03
N LEU A 203 -0.81 -24.48 -2.14
CA LEU A 203 -0.97 -25.76 -2.79
C LEU A 203 -0.53 -26.84 -1.79
N PRO A 204 -1.36 -27.88 -1.56
CA PRO A 204 -0.93 -29.00 -0.75
C PRO A 204 0.35 -29.62 -1.34
N TRP A 205 1.21 -30.05 -0.43
CA TRP A 205 2.57 -30.49 -0.76
C TRP A 205 2.59 -31.62 -1.80
N SER A 206 1.58 -32.50 -1.79
CA SER A 206 1.44 -33.60 -2.75
C SER A 206 1.31 -33.13 -4.19
N VAL A 207 0.44 -32.15 -4.45
CA VAL A 207 0.25 -31.60 -5.80
C VAL A 207 1.45 -30.79 -6.23
N ARG A 208 1.95 -29.96 -5.32
CA ARG A 208 3.13 -29.15 -5.55
C ARG A 208 4.34 -29.99 -5.95
N ARG A 209 4.61 -31.06 -5.21
CA ARG A 209 5.71 -31.99 -5.50
C ARG A 209 5.57 -32.61 -6.89
N ARG A 210 4.37 -33.10 -7.24
CA ARG A 210 4.12 -33.73 -8.54
C ARG A 210 4.28 -32.74 -9.71
N ILE A 211 3.83 -31.49 -9.53
CA ILE A 211 4.04 -30.44 -10.54
C ILE A 211 5.54 -30.13 -10.69
N CYS A 212 6.28 -30.01 -9.58
CA CYS A 212 7.73 -29.77 -9.62
C CYS A 212 8.46 -30.90 -10.34
N GLU A 213 8.22 -32.15 -9.93
CA GLU A 213 8.80 -33.34 -10.56
C GLU A 213 8.45 -33.38 -12.05
N SER A 214 7.20 -33.12 -12.43
CA SER A 214 6.79 -33.19 -13.84
C SER A 214 7.38 -32.05 -14.68
N MET A 215 7.57 -30.85 -14.12
CA MET A 215 8.09 -29.71 -14.88
C MET A 215 9.62 -29.64 -14.94
N GLU A 216 10.32 -30.16 -13.93
CA GLU A 216 11.79 -30.21 -13.92
C GLU A 216 12.35 -31.26 -14.88
N HIS A 217 11.60 -32.33 -15.13
CA HIS A 217 11.99 -33.40 -16.07
C HIS A 217 11.49 -33.17 -17.50
N SER A 218 10.93 -31.99 -17.81
CA SER A 218 10.50 -31.67 -19.17
C SER A 218 11.72 -31.57 -20.10
N THR A 219 11.84 -32.51 -21.04
CA THR A 219 12.94 -32.56 -22.02
C THR A 219 12.77 -31.56 -23.17
N THR A 220 11.59 -30.94 -23.30
CA THR A 220 11.26 -29.97 -24.35
C THR A 220 11.22 -28.55 -23.78
N ARG A 221 12.07 -27.66 -24.31
CA ARG A 221 12.14 -26.23 -23.91
C ARG A 221 10.82 -25.47 -24.11
N GLU A 222 9.87 -26.03 -24.85
CA GLU A 222 8.58 -25.41 -25.16
C GLU A 222 7.54 -25.56 -24.05
N ASN A 223 7.72 -26.51 -23.11
CA ASN A 223 6.74 -26.83 -22.06
C ASN A 223 7.36 -26.81 -20.65
N ASP A 224 8.35 -25.94 -20.46
CA ASP A 224 9.11 -25.80 -19.22
C ASP A 224 8.53 -24.72 -18.28
N TRP A 225 9.11 -24.64 -17.08
CA TRP A 225 8.73 -23.65 -16.07
C TRP A 225 8.93 -22.20 -16.52
N ARG A 226 9.77 -21.93 -17.54
CA ARG A 226 10.03 -20.58 -18.04
C ARG A 226 8.82 -20.09 -18.83
N VAL A 227 8.24 -20.96 -19.66
CA VAL A 227 6.99 -20.65 -20.37
C VAL A 227 5.85 -20.41 -19.38
N LEU A 228 5.78 -21.20 -18.30
CA LEU A 228 4.84 -20.93 -17.21
C LEU A 228 5.09 -19.59 -16.52
N ALA A 229 6.35 -19.22 -16.27
CA ALA A 229 6.68 -17.93 -15.68
C ALA A 229 6.23 -16.75 -16.57
N VAL A 230 6.36 -16.88 -17.90
CA VAL A 230 5.83 -15.88 -18.85
C VAL A 230 4.30 -15.82 -18.79
N GLN A 231 3.62 -16.97 -18.83
CA GLN A 231 2.15 -17.02 -18.75
C GLN A 231 1.61 -16.44 -17.43
N LEU A 232 2.36 -16.55 -16.34
CA LEU A 232 2.02 -15.97 -15.04
C LEU A 232 2.43 -14.49 -14.90
N GLY A 233 2.98 -13.86 -15.95
CA GLY A 233 3.44 -12.46 -15.91
C GLY A 233 4.69 -12.24 -15.04
N MET A 234 5.43 -13.32 -14.76
CA MET A 234 6.63 -13.34 -13.90
C MET A 234 7.93 -13.48 -14.70
N GLU A 235 7.93 -13.10 -15.98
CA GLU A 235 9.07 -13.19 -16.90
C GLU A 235 10.36 -12.55 -16.36
N ARG A 236 10.23 -11.44 -15.64
CA ARG A 236 11.37 -10.70 -15.06
C ARG A 236 12.12 -11.50 -13.99
N HIS A 237 11.47 -12.50 -13.38
CA HIS A 237 12.06 -13.34 -12.35
C HIS A 237 12.74 -14.60 -12.91
N ILE A 238 12.64 -14.88 -14.22
CA ILE A 238 13.17 -16.12 -14.82
C ILE A 238 14.67 -16.29 -14.52
N ILE A 239 15.48 -15.24 -14.71
CA ILE A 239 16.94 -15.34 -14.47
C ILE A 239 17.24 -15.67 -12.99
N GLN A 240 16.51 -15.08 -12.06
CA GLN A 240 16.68 -15.33 -10.63
C GLN A 240 16.23 -16.74 -10.24
N LEU A 241 15.10 -17.20 -10.78
CA LEU A 241 14.54 -18.52 -10.54
C LEU A 241 15.46 -19.63 -11.09
N ALA A 242 16.13 -19.39 -12.22
CA ALA A 242 17.06 -20.35 -12.82
C ALA A 242 18.28 -20.68 -11.93
N THR A 243 18.60 -19.82 -10.95
CA THR A 243 19.68 -20.06 -9.97
C THR A 243 19.25 -20.92 -8.78
N LYS A 244 17.96 -21.27 -8.69
CA LYS A 244 17.40 -22.06 -7.58
C LYS A 244 17.47 -23.56 -7.89
N ASN A 245 17.60 -24.37 -6.83
CA ASN A 245 17.60 -25.84 -6.93
C ASN A 245 16.31 -26.39 -7.56
N SER A 246 15.19 -25.71 -7.33
CA SER A 246 13.90 -26.00 -7.96
C SER A 246 13.27 -24.68 -8.43
N PRO A 247 13.42 -24.34 -9.72
CA PRO A 247 12.84 -23.14 -10.31
C PRO A 247 11.30 -23.19 -10.28
N THR A 248 10.71 -24.35 -10.56
CA THR A 248 9.27 -24.58 -10.51
C THR A 248 8.70 -24.33 -9.12
N ASN A 249 9.32 -24.90 -8.08
CA ASN A 249 8.86 -24.70 -6.71
C ASN A 249 8.91 -23.22 -6.31
N SER A 250 10.01 -22.54 -6.65
CA SER A 250 10.18 -21.12 -6.35
C SER A 250 9.19 -20.23 -7.13
N LEU A 251 8.82 -20.62 -8.36
CA LEU A 251 7.79 -19.97 -9.15
C LEU A 251 6.40 -20.14 -8.52
N LEU A 252 6.08 -21.35 -8.04
CA LEU A 252 4.83 -21.62 -7.33
C LEU A 252 4.74 -20.87 -6.00
N ASP A 253 5.85 -20.69 -5.27
CA ASP A 253 5.88 -19.82 -4.08
C ASP A 253 5.52 -18.36 -4.40
N LEU A 254 6.10 -17.81 -5.48
CA LEU A 254 5.79 -16.45 -5.92
C LEU A 254 4.32 -16.32 -6.34
N TRP A 255 3.81 -17.32 -7.06
CA TRP A 255 2.41 -17.36 -7.46
C TRP A 255 1.46 -17.44 -6.25
N GLU A 256 1.72 -18.31 -5.29
CA GLU A 256 0.94 -18.43 -4.04
C GLU A 256 0.94 -17.12 -3.24
N ALA A 257 2.10 -16.43 -3.19
CA ALA A 257 2.23 -15.16 -2.50
C ALA A 257 1.36 -14.04 -3.14
N GLN A 258 1.16 -14.10 -4.46
CA GLN A 258 0.24 -13.21 -5.20
C GLN A 258 -1.23 -13.60 -5.00
N HIS A 259 -1.55 -14.89 -4.90
CA HIS A 259 -2.92 -15.42 -4.88
C HIS A 259 -3.34 -15.96 -3.50
N ARG A 260 -3.29 -15.09 -2.48
CA ARG A 260 -3.51 -15.46 -1.06
C ARG A 260 -4.88 -16.07 -0.72
N HIS A 261 -5.87 -15.92 -1.60
CA HIS A 261 -7.26 -16.35 -1.37
C HIS A 261 -7.65 -17.61 -2.17
N GLY A 262 -6.72 -18.26 -2.88
CA GLY A 262 -7.00 -19.51 -3.61
C GLY A 262 -7.85 -19.35 -4.89
N GLN A 263 -8.35 -18.15 -5.18
CA GLN A 263 -9.11 -17.85 -6.39
C GLN A 263 -8.30 -17.99 -7.69
N GLY A 264 -6.97 -18.09 -7.60
CA GLY A 264 -6.11 -18.27 -8.77
C GLY A 264 -5.99 -19.72 -9.26
N LEU A 265 -6.53 -20.71 -8.56
CA LEU A 265 -6.23 -22.12 -8.85
C LEU A 265 -6.75 -22.56 -10.23
N GLU A 266 -7.96 -22.13 -10.60
CA GLU A 266 -8.52 -22.36 -11.94
C GLU A 266 -7.73 -21.60 -13.02
N GLU A 267 -7.22 -20.41 -12.70
CA GLU A 267 -6.35 -19.66 -13.59
C GLU A 267 -5.01 -20.39 -13.81
N LEU A 268 -4.42 -20.94 -12.75
CA LEU A 268 -3.19 -21.73 -12.84
C LEU A 268 -3.42 -23.00 -13.68
N LYS A 269 -4.53 -23.70 -13.45
CA LYS A 269 -4.96 -24.86 -14.26
C LYS A 269 -5.06 -24.48 -15.74
N TYR A 270 -5.77 -23.40 -16.05
CA TYR A 270 -5.92 -22.92 -17.43
C TYR A 270 -4.57 -22.59 -18.08
N LYS A 271 -3.68 -21.90 -17.37
CA LYS A 271 -2.34 -21.59 -17.88
C LYS A 271 -1.50 -22.84 -18.10
N LEU A 272 -1.58 -23.85 -17.23
CA LEU A 272 -0.89 -25.13 -17.42
C LEU A 272 -1.40 -25.88 -18.66
N ILE A 273 -2.71 -25.88 -18.91
CA ILE A 273 -3.30 -26.45 -20.13
C ILE A 273 -2.77 -25.73 -21.38
N ASN A 274 -2.70 -24.39 -21.35
CA ASN A 274 -2.20 -23.60 -22.48
C ASN A 274 -0.72 -23.86 -22.80
N ILE A 275 0.07 -24.33 -21.84
CA ILE A 275 1.48 -24.70 -22.02
C ILE A 275 1.60 -26.20 -22.42
N GLY A 276 0.47 -26.85 -22.73
CA GLY A 276 0.44 -28.27 -23.10
C GLY A 276 0.69 -29.22 -21.91
N ARG A 277 0.66 -28.72 -20.67
CA ARG A 277 0.87 -29.47 -19.43
C ARG A 277 -0.44 -29.92 -18.80
N ILE A 278 -1.22 -30.65 -19.57
CA ILE A 278 -2.51 -31.22 -19.16
C ILE A 278 -2.32 -32.19 -17.98
N ASP A 279 -1.18 -32.87 -17.92
CA ASP A 279 -0.77 -33.72 -16.79
C ASP A 279 -0.79 -32.96 -15.45
N CYS A 280 -0.25 -31.74 -15.43
CA CYS A 280 -0.22 -30.88 -14.24
C CYS A 280 -1.60 -30.30 -13.92
N ALA A 281 -2.39 -29.97 -14.95
CA ALA A 281 -3.75 -29.50 -14.77
C ALA A 281 -4.67 -30.56 -14.15
N ASN A 282 -4.54 -31.81 -14.57
CA ASN A 282 -5.29 -32.94 -14.01
C ASN A 282 -4.93 -33.21 -12.53
N ILE A 283 -3.67 -32.97 -12.15
CA ILE A 283 -3.22 -33.09 -10.76
C ILE A 283 -3.95 -32.05 -9.87
N ILE A 284 -4.11 -30.82 -10.37
CA ILE A 284 -4.85 -29.76 -9.67
C ILE A 284 -6.34 -30.11 -9.59
N GLU A 285 -6.94 -30.59 -10.68
CA GLU A 285 -8.36 -30.95 -10.75
C GLU A 285 -8.74 -32.11 -9.80
N PHE A 286 -7.86 -33.10 -9.65
CA PHE A 286 -8.05 -34.16 -8.67
C PHE A 286 -8.06 -33.64 -7.23
N GLU A 287 -7.33 -32.55 -6.96
CA GLU A 287 -7.23 -31.96 -5.63
C GLU A 287 -8.34 -30.94 -5.33
N THR A 288 -8.79 -30.16 -6.31
CA THR A 288 -9.97 -29.30 -6.14
C THR A 288 -11.22 -30.10 -5.80
N ALA A 289 -11.38 -31.29 -6.40
CA ALA A 289 -12.43 -32.24 -6.06
C ALA A 289 -12.34 -32.73 -4.60
N GLN A 290 -11.14 -32.95 -4.08
CA GLN A 290 -10.92 -33.42 -2.69
C GLN A 290 -11.07 -32.30 -1.64
N ILE A 291 -10.77 -31.05 -2.00
CA ILE A 291 -10.85 -29.89 -1.10
C ILE A 291 -12.32 -29.46 -0.89
N TRP A 292 -13.17 -29.59 -1.92
CA TRP A 292 -14.60 -29.27 -1.80
C TRP A 292 -15.43 -30.36 -1.11
N ASP A 293 -14.94 -31.59 -1.00
CA ASP A 293 -15.61 -32.69 -0.29
C ASP A 293 -15.45 -32.63 1.24
N LYS A 294 -14.63 -31.68 1.75
CA LYS A 294 -14.32 -31.51 3.18
C LYS A 294 -14.67 -30.12 3.73
N ARG A 295 -15.58 -29.40 3.07
CA ARG A 295 -16.18 -28.16 3.60
C ARG A 295 -17.67 -28.29 3.81
#